data_AF-A0A3M1BNK6-F1
#
_entry.id   AF-A0A3M1BNK6-F1
#
_cell.length_a   1.000
_cell.length_b   1.000
_cell.length_c   1.000
_cell.angle_alpha   90.00
_cell.angle_beta   90.00
_cell.angle_gamma   90.00
#
_symmetry.space_group_name_H-M   'P 1'
#
loop_
_entity.id
_entity.type
_entity.pdbx_description
1 polymer ?
#
loop_
_entity_poly.entity_id
_entity_poly.type
_entity_poly.pdbx_seq_one_letter_code
_entity_poly.pdbx_strand_id
1 'polypeptide(L)'
;MRRRRLAELVREEAETLQESSLPSSEKRLLPSSESPLTPHEEKEDKKAQPLPRYLTYIRKECRLRLDQIESLSSLARKIKQSYKLPHRLTENDLIRVAVDLFLNNVQGSAEKAFDYLKNHLRGGVDDPN
;
A
#
# COMPACT_ATOMS: atom_id res chain seq x y z
N MET A 1 25.76 11.52 -42.32
CA MET A 1 25.18 10.84 -41.13
C MET A 1 23.67 11.07 -41.13
N ARG A 2 22.85 10.07 -41.49
CA ARG A 2 21.38 10.22 -41.46
C ARG A 2 20.90 10.04 -40.02
N ARG A 3 20.18 11.05 -39.48
CA ARG A 3 19.54 10.97 -38.17
C ARG A 3 18.33 10.03 -38.28
N ARG A 4 18.40 8.85 -37.68
CA ARG A 4 17.24 7.93 -37.58
C ARG A 4 16.20 8.56 -36.65
N ARG A 5 14.92 8.46 -37.02
CA ARG A 5 13.83 9.01 -36.20
C ARG A 5 13.55 8.05 -35.05
N LEU A 6 13.26 8.58 -33.86
CA LEU A 6 12.98 7.78 -32.66
C LEU A 6 11.86 6.74 -32.88
N ALA A 7 10.91 7.05 -33.77
CA ALA A 7 9.86 6.12 -34.18
C ALA A 7 10.35 4.86 -34.92
N GLU A 8 11.50 4.92 -35.60
CA GLU A 8 12.09 3.76 -36.27
C GLU A 8 12.79 2.84 -35.26
N LEU A 9 13.51 3.41 -34.29
CA LEU A 9 14.17 2.66 -33.22
C LEU A 9 13.17 1.90 -32.33
N VAL A 10 12.03 2.52 -32.00
CA VAL A 10 10.99 1.89 -31.18
C VAL A 10 10.32 0.72 -31.90
N ARG A 11 10.23 0.78 -33.25
CA ARG A 11 9.69 -0.34 -34.04
C ARG A 11 10.69 -1.48 -34.12
N GLU A 12 11.97 -1.19 -34.33
CA GLU A 12 13.04 -2.19 -34.35
C GLU A 12 13.14 -2.93 -32.99
N GLU A 13 12.98 -2.24 -31.86
CA GLU A 13 12.93 -2.90 -30.53
C GLU A 13 11.66 -3.73 -30.32
N ALA A 14 10.51 -3.28 -30.82
CA ALA A 14 9.26 -4.03 -30.71
C ALA A 14 9.28 -5.31 -31.56
N GLU A 15 9.85 -5.26 -32.76
CA GLU A 15 9.96 -6.38 -33.68
C GLU A 15 10.96 -7.45 -33.16
N THR A 16 12.08 -7.02 -32.59
CA THR A 16 13.08 -7.96 -32.01
C THR A 16 12.55 -8.70 -30.79
N LEU A 17 11.71 -8.06 -29.96
CA LEU A 17 11.03 -8.72 -28.85
C LEU A 17 9.95 -9.71 -29.35
N GLN A 18 9.25 -9.39 -30.43
CA GLN A 18 8.22 -10.25 -31.02
C GLN A 18 8.82 -11.48 -31.72
N GLU A 19 9.92 -11.31 -32.45
CA GLU A 19 10.63 -12.41 -33.13
C GLU A 19 11.28 -13.40 -32.15
N SER A 20 11.68 -12.94 -30.95
CA SER A 20 12.19 -13.83 -29.90
C SER A 20 11.13 -14.73 -29.26
N SER A 21 9.85 -14.53 -29.57
CA SER A 21 8.72 -15.16 -28.88
C SER A 21 8.03 -16.32 -29.60
N LEU A 22 8.55 -16.84 -30.72
CA LEU A 22 7.99 -18.04 -31.37
C LEU A 22 9.07 -19.05 -31.80
N PRO A 23 8.85 -20.34 -31.48
CA PRO A 23 8.20 -21.17 -32.49
C PRO A 23 7.04 -22.04 -31.98
N SER A 24 6.08 -22.26 -32.90
CA SER A 24 5.16 -23.41 -33.01
C SER A 24 4.26 -23.77 -31.82
N SER A 25 2.96 -23.49 -31.92
CA SER A 25 1.98 -24.43 -32.51
C SER A 25 0.54 -23.93 -32.31
N GLU A 26 -0.28 -24.16 -33.33
CA GLU A 26 -1.72 -23.93 -33.33
C GLU A 26 -2.44 -24.64 -32.18
N LYS A 27 -3.21 -23.89 -31.39
CA LYS A 27 -4.59 -24.27 -31.05
C LYS A 27 -5.35 -23.10 -30.45
N ARG A 28 -6.25 -22.55 -31.25
CA ARG A 28 -7.33 -21.68 -30.79
C ARG A 28 -8.32 -22.54 -30.01
N LEU A 29 -8.35 -22.40 -28.69
CA LEU A 29 -9.46 -22.82 -27.82
C LEU A 29 -9.59 -21.80 -26.67
N LEU A 30 -10.68 -21.03 -26.67
CA LEU A 30 -11.35 -20.64 -25.41
C LEU A 30 -12.21 -21.84 -24.98
N PRO A 31 -12.68 -22.03 -23.72
CA PRO A 31 -12.76 -21.07 -22.60
C PRO A 31 -12.47 -21.69 -21.20
N SER A 32 -12.64 -20.85 -20.16
CA SER A 32 -13.10 -21.22 -18.80
C SER A 32 -12.13 -21.81 -17.77
N SER A 33 -12.50 -21.53 -16.52
CA SER A 33 -12.16 -22.19 -15.24
C SER A 33 -10.72 -22.09 -14.72
N GLU A 34 -10.61 -21.28 -13.66
CA GLU A 34 -10.11 -21.68 -12.34
C GLU A 34 -8.79 -22.44 -12.19
N SER A 35 -8.02 -21.94 -11.21
CA SER A 35 -7.07 -22.64 -10.33
C SER A 35 -5.59 -22.50 -10.71
N PRO A 36 -4.63 -22.76 -9.79
CA PRO A 36 -4.69 -22.78 -8.32
C PRO A 36 -3.49 -22.05 -7.65
N LEU A 37 -3.65 -21.77 -6.35
CA LEU A 37 -2.52 -21.61 -5.42
C LEU A 37 -1.64 -22.87 -5.47
N THR A 38 -0.40 -22.76 -5.93
CA THR A 38 0.66 -23.74 -5.62
C THR A 38 1.61 -23.13 -4.58
N PRO A 39 1.80 -23.77 -3.41
CA PRO A 39 2.92 -23.49 -2.54
C PRO A 39 4.19 -24.01 -3.22
N HIS A 40 5.01 -23.11 -3.76
CA HIS A 40 6.36 -23.49 -4.17
C HIS A 40 7.21 -23.65 -2.90
N GLU A 41 7.33 -24.89 -2.43
CA GLU A 41 8.46 -25.34 -1.63
C GLU A 41 9.71 -25.32 -2.51
N GLU A 42 10.39 -24.18 -2.54
CA GLU A 42 11.79 -24.11 -2.95
C GLU A 42 12.60 -23.71 -1.72
N LYS A 43 13.18 -24.73 -1.08
CA LYS A 43 14.27 -24.57 -0.11
C LYS A 43 15.49 -24.08 -0.87
N GLU A 44 15.63 -22.76 -0.97
CA GLU A 44 16.91 -22.11 -1.19
C GLU A 44 17.33 -21.40 0.10
N ASP A 45 18.52 -21.73 0.60
CA ASP A 45 19.21 -21.06 1.71
C ASP A 45 19.54 -19.59 1.36
N LYS A 46 18.50 -18.77 1.28
CA LYS A 46 18.61 -17.31 1.33
C LYS A 46 18.64 -16.97 2.81
N LYS A 47 19.79 -16.50 3.31
CA LYS A 47 19.94 -15.86 4.63
C LYS A 47 18.63 -15.14 4.96
N ALA A 48 17.90 -15.64 5.95
CA ALA A 48 16.52 -15.23 6.19
C ALA A 48 16.48 -13.71 6.40
N GLN A 49 16.14 -12.97 5.34
CA GLN A 49 15.89 -11.54 5.43
C GLN A 49 14.76 -11.38 6.44
N PRO A 50 14.88 -10.48 7.42
CA PRO A 50 13.83 -10.31 8.42
C PRO A 50 12.51 -10.01 7.72
N LEU A 51 11.44 -10.70 8.14
CA LEU A 51 10.13 -10.56 7.54
C LEU A 51 9.75 -9.06 7.53
N PRO A 52 9.37 -8.49 6.38
CA PRO A 52 8.96 -7.09 6.32
C PRO A 52 7.88 -6.77 7.35
N ARG A 53 8.04 -5.66 8.08
CA ARG A 53 7.17 -5.27 9.20
C ARG A 53 5.68 -5.22 8.84
N TYR A 54 5.33 -4.92 7.60
CA TYR A 54 3.93 -4.88 7.18
C TYR A 54 3.29 -6.28 7.09
N LEU A 55 4.08 -7.35 6.87
CA LEU A 55 3.58 -8.73 6.83
C LEU A 55 3.22 -9.27 8.21
N THR A 56 3.67 -8.63 9.29
CA THR A 56 3.27 -9.01 10.65
C THR A 56 1.88 -8.47 11.02
N TYR A 57 1.22 -7.73 10.13
CA TYR A 57 -0.03 -7.02 10.42
C TYR A 57 -1.22 -7.64 9.70
N ILE A 58 -2.34 -7.71 10.40
CA ILE A 58 -3.61 -8.18 9.84
C ILE A 58 -4.33 -7.00 9.18
N ARG A 59 -4.83 -7.22 7.96
CA ARG A 59 -5.60 -6.22 7.22
C ARG A 59 -6.97 -5.99 7.87
N LYS A 60 -7.27 -4.73 8.16
CA LYS A 60 -8.59 -4.24 8.58
C LYS A 60 -9.01 -3.11 7.65
N GLU A 61 -10.29 -3.09 7.29
CA GLU A 61 -10.86 -2.06 6.42
C GLU A 61 -11.36 -0.89 7.28
N CYS A 62 -10.90 0.33 6.96
CA CYS A 62 -11.30 1.57 7.63
C CYS A 62 -11.80 2.55 6.57
N ARG A 63 -12.95 3.18 6.82
CA ARG A 63 -13.49 4.24 5.96
C ARG A 63 -13.15 5.59 6.57
N LEU A 64 -12.38 6.39 5.85
CA LEU A 64 -12.00 7.74 6.21
C LEU A 64 -12.67 8.73 5.26
N ARG A 65 -12.99 9.91 5.77
CA ARG A 65 -13.44 11.03 4.93
C ARG A 65 -12.27 11.63 4.16
N LEU A 66 -12.56 12.38 3.09
CA LEU A 66 -11.53 12.97 2.24
C LEU A 66 -10.63 13.97 3.00
N ASP A 67 -11.22 14.83 3.82
CA ASP A 67 -10.52 15.79 4.68
C ASP A 67 -9.51 15.10 5.61
N GLN A 68 -9.88 13.93 6.12
CA GLN A 68 -9.02 13.13 7.00
C GLN A 68 -7.83 12.54 6.23
N ILE A 69 -8.06 12.03 5.02
CA ILE A 69 -7.01 11.46 4.16
C ILE A 69 -5.99 12.54 3.78
N GLU A 70 -6.47 13.71 3.37
CA GLU A 70 -5.60 14.84 3.02
C GLU A 70 -4.81 15.34 4.22
N SER A 71 -5.45 15.44 5.39
CA SER A 71 -4.81 15.84 6.64
C SER A 71 -3.70 14.87 7.06
N LEU A 72 -3.95 13.56 7.00
CA LEU A 72 -2.95 12.53 7.29
C LEU A 72 -1.78 12.59 6.30
N SER A 73 -2.06 12.74 5.01
CA SER A 73 -1.05 12.85 3.95
C SER A 73 -0.15 14.07 4.17
N SER A 74 -0.75 15.23 4.47
CA SER A 74 -0.04 16.47 4.76
C SER A 74 0.83 16.34 6.02
N LEU A 75 0.29 15.75 7.08
CA LEU A 75 1.00 15.52 8.33
C LEU A 75 2.20 14.58 8.15
N ALA A 76 2.03 13.47 7.42
CA ALA A 76 3.13 12.55 7.11
C ALA A 76 4.27 13.25 6.34
N ARG A 77 3.93 14.10 5.35
CA ARG A 77 4.92 14.89 4.60
C ARG A 77 5.64 15.90 5.48
N LYS A 78 4.91 16.64 6.32
CA LYS A 78 5.49 17.60 7.26
C LYS A 78 6.47 16.93 8.21
N ILE A 79 6.08 15.81 8.83
CA ILE A 79 6.98 15.05 9.72
C ILE A 79 8.21 14.56 8.96
N LYS A 80 8.04 14.00 7.75
CA LYS A 80 9.17 13.54 6.94
C LYS A 80 10.15 14.67 6.61
N GLN A 81 9.65 15.85 6.27
CA GLN A 81 10.47 17.03 5.97
C GLN A 81 11.21 17.53 7.22
N SER A 82 10.52 17.62 8.36
CA SER A 82 11.09 18.14 9.60
C SER A 82 12.14 17.21 10.21
N TYR A 83 11.94 15.89 10.14
CA TYR A 83 12.74 14.93 10.91
C TYR A 83 13.64 14.00 10.07
N LYS A 84 13.66 14.15 8.73
CA LYS A 84 14.49 13.35 7.79
C LYS A 84 14.51 11.85 8.15
N LEU A 85 13.33 11.27 8.28
CA LEU A 85 13.17 9.86 8.65
C LEU A 85 13.84 8.92 7.63
N PRO A 86 14.53 7.85 8.10
CA PRO A 86 15.20 6.89 7.21
C PRO A 86 14.22 5.99 6.45
N HIS A 87 12.99 5.86 6.92
CA HIS A 87 11.94 5.06 6.28
C HIS A 87 10.81 5.94 5.74
N ARG A 88 10.02 5.37 4.82
CA ARG A 88 8.78 6.00 4.35
C ARG A 88 7.78 6.00 5.52
N LEU A 89 7.27 7.18 5.86
CA LEU A 89 6.13 7.35 6.76
C LEU A 89 4.86 7.40 5.91
N THR A 90 3.86 6.61 6.29
CA THR A 90 2.57 6.47 5.60
C THR A 90 1.41 6.86 6.49
N GLU A 91 0.24 7.05 5.89
CA GLU A 91 -1.02 7.32 6.60
C GLU A 91 -1.35 6.15 7.54
N ASN A 92 -1.07 4.91 7.12
CA ASN A 92 -1.25 3.72 7.92
C ASN A 92 -0.37 3.72 9.18
N ASP A 93 0.86 4.23 9.10
CA ASP A 93 1.73 4.34 10.29
C ASP A 93 1.10 5.29 11.33
N LEU A 94 0.54 6.41 10.86
CA LEU A 94 -0.14 7.38 11.73
C LEU A 94 -1.43 6.80 12.34
N ILE A 95 -2.23 6.08 11.54
CA ILE A 95 -3.45 5.43 12.02
C ILE A 95 -3.11 4.42 13.11
N ARG A 96 -2.06 3.62 12.93
CA ARG A 96 -1.62 2.64 13.93
C ARG A 96 -1.21 3.30 15.25
N VAL A 97 -0.39 4.35 15.19
CA VAL A 97 0.01 5.10 16.39
C VAL A 97 -1.21 5.74 17.06
N ALA A 98 -2.16 6.29 16.29
CA ALA A 98 -3.39 6.84 16.84
C ALA A 98 -4.24 5.78 17.56
N VAL A 99 -4.32 4.57 17.01
CA VAL A 99 -4.98 3.43 17.67
C VAL A 99 -4.25 3.04 18.95
N ASP A 100 -2.93 2.96 18.95
CA ASP A 100 -2.14 2.66 20.14
C ASP A 100 -2.38 3.71 21.25
N LEU A 101 -2.36 5.00 20.89
CA LEU A 101 -2.65 6.09 21.82
C LEU A 101 -4.07 6.00 22.38
N PHE A 102 -5.06 5.73 21.52
CA PHE A 102 -6.44 5.54 21.96
C PHE A 102 -6.56 4.37 22.94
N LEU A 103 -6.03 3.20 22.60
CA LEU A 103 -6.09 2.00 23.43
C LEU A 103 -5.35 2.17 24.77
N ASN A 104 -4.20 2.84 24.77
CA ASN A 104 -3.45 3.16 25.98
C ASN A 104 -4.21 4.09 26.92
N ASN A 105 -4.92 5.09 26.36
CA ASN A 105 -5.72 6.02 27.15
C ASN A 105 -6.92 5.34 27.82
N VAL A 106 -7.55 4.38 27.13
CA VAL A 106 -8.77 3.73 27.63
C VAL A 106 -8.48 2.46 28.45
N GLN A 107 -7.25 1.95 28.43
CA GLN A 107 -6.78 0.77 29.17
C GLN A 107 -7.69 -0.47 28.99
N GLY A 108 -8.36 -0.58 27.84
CA GLY A 108 -9.32 -1.65 27.55
C GLY A 108 -10.66 -1.57 28.29
N SER A 109 -10.93 -0.51 29.07
CA SER A 109 -12.24 -0.30 29.72
C SER A 109 -13.24 0.32 28.74
N ALA A 110 -14.40 -0.32 28.59
CA ALA A 110 -15.48 0.17 27.75
C ALA A 110 -16.03 1.52 28.25
N GLU A 111 -16.10 1.73 29.57
CA GLU A 111 -16.56 2.99 30.18
C GLU A 111 -15.59 4.12 29.85
N LYS A 112 -14.28 3.90 30.03
CA LYS A 112 -13.25 4.88 29.67
C LYS A 112 -13.24 5.17 28.18
N ALA A 113 -13.44 4.15 27.34
CA ALA A 113 -13.55 4.32 25.90
C ALA A 113 -14.76 5.18 25.53
N PHE A 114 -15.92 4.91 26.13
CA PHE A 114 -17.11 5.71 25.93
C PHE A 114 -16.91 7.16 26.37
N ASP A 115 -16.34 7.40 27.55
CA ASP A 115 -16.07 8.75 28.05
C ASP A 115 -15.08 9.49 27.16
N TYR A 116 -14.01 8.83 26.71
CA TYR A 116 -13.05 9.40 25.78
C TYR A 116 -13.73 9.81 24.47
N LEU A 117 -14.53 8.92 23.89
CA LEU A 117 -15.28 9.18 22.66
C LEU A 117 -16.30 10.30 22.86
N LYS A 118 -17.04 10.32 23.97
CA LYS A 118 -18.01 11.36 24.30
C LYS A 118 -17.35 12.74 24.37
N ASN A 119 -16.15 12.83 24.93
CA ASN A 119 -15.42 14.08 25.07
C ASN A 119 -14.81 14.57 23.75
N HIS A 120 -14.34 13.66 22.89
CA HIS A 120 -13.63 14.02 21.67
C HIS A 120 -14.49 14.01 20.39
N LEU A 121 -15.63 13.33 20.38
CA LEU A 121 -16.58 13.35 19.26
C LEU A 121 -17.57 14.52 19.34
N ARG A 122 -17.78 15.11 20.52
CA ARG A 122 -18.71 16.24 20.68
C ARG A 122 -18.21 17.57 20.10
N GLY A 123 -16.93 17.70 19.78
CA GLY A 123 -16.35 18.92 19.19
C GLY A 123 -16.40 19.01 17.66
N GLY A 124 -17.20 18.16 16.98
CA GLY A 124 -17.24 18.06 15.52
C GLY A 124 -18.48 18.65 14.84
N VAL A 125 -19.29 19.46 15.53
CA VAL A 125 -20.52 20.08 14.98
C VAL A 125 -20.51 21.62 15.07
N ASP A 126 -19.48 22.21 15.65
CA ASP A 126 -19.34 23.67 15.66
C ASP A 126 -18.42 24.10 14.51
N ASP A 127 -18.94 24.06 13.27
CA ASP A 127 -18.41 24.88 12.18
C ASP A 127 -18.93 26.31 12.40
N PRO A 128 -18.09 27.29 12.78
CA PRO A 128 -18.51 28.68 12.75
C PRO A 128 -18.53 29.15 11.29
N ASN A 129 -19.73 29.49 10.83
CA ASN A 129 -19.94 30.32 9.63
C ASN A 129 -19.62 31.79 9.95
#